data_AF-U1WQH1-F1
#
_entry.id   AF-U1WQH1-F1
#
_cell.length_a   1.000
_cell.length_b   1.000
_cell.length_c   1.000
_cell.angle_alpha   90.00
_cell.angle_beta   90.00
_cell.angle_gamma   90.00
#
_symmetry.space_group_name_H-M   'P 1'
#
loop_
_entity.id
_entity.type
_entity.pdbx_description
1 polymer ?
#
loop_
_entity_poly.entity_id
_entity_poly.type
_entity_poly.pdbx_seq_one_letter_code
_entity_poly.pdbx_strand_id
1 'polypeptide(L)' 'MKCYVCKATDSISLPMYLDKNKRLFSESKLEAFRVLHPEAAYIEFEKVMVCGMCKFEMEVREAK' A
#
# COMPACT_ATOMS: atom_id res chain seq x y z
N MET A 1 8.31 -13.70 2.77
CA MET A 1 7.17 -13.50 1.84
C MET A 1 7.65 -12.72 0.63
N LYS A 2 7.04 -12.92 -0.56
CA LYS A 2 7.43 -12.22 -1.79
C LYS A 2 6.78 -10.83 -1.85
N CYS A 3 7.54 -9.83 -2.29
CA CYS A 3 7.03 -8.49 -2.54
C CYS A 3 5.92 -8.52 -3.60
N TYR A 4 4.81 -7.84 -3.36
CA TYR A 4 3.71 -7.74 -4.33
C TYR A 4 4.14 -7.07 -5.64
N VAL A 5 5.02 -6.07 -5.56
CA VAL A 5 5.44 -5.24 -6.71
C VAL A 5 6.48 -5.97 -7.57
N CYS A 6 7.66 -6.24 -7.01
CA CYS A 6 8.79 -6.82 -7.76
C CYS A 6 8.91 -8.34 -7.68
N LYS A 7 8.05 -9.00 -6.89
CA LYS A 7 8.08 -10.46 -6.62
C LYS A 7 9.36 -10.99 -5.97
N ALA A 8 10.33 -10.12 -5.66
CA ALA A 8 11.55 -10.46 -4.96
C ALA A 8 11.28 -10.79 -3.48
N THR A 9 12.23 -11.50 -2.88
CA THR A 9 12.26 -11.75 -1.43
C THR A 9 13.23 -10.75 -0.82
N ASP A 10 12.80 -10.06 0.23
CA ASP A 10 13.60 -9.07 0.95
C ASP A 10 13.57 -9.44 2.45
N SER A 11 14.64 -9.12 3.17
CA SER A 11 14.69 -9.26 4.63
C SER A 11 13.74 -8.26 5.30
N ILE A 12 13.42 -7.15 4.62
CA ILE A 12 12.45 -6.16 5.08
C ILE A 12 11.21 -6.23 4.19
N SER A 13 10.09 -6.60 4.79
CA SER A 13 8.77 -6.55 4.14
C SER A 13 7.77 -5.83 5.02
N LEU A 14 7.08 -4.85 4.44
CA LEU A 14 6.12 -4.00 5.13
C LEU A 14 4.71 -4.24 4.57
N PRO A 15 3.68 -4.26 5.43
CA PRO A 15 2.30 -4.38 4.97
C PRO A 15 1.85 -3.10 4.26
N MET A 16 1.12 -3.28 3.15
CA MET A 16 0.41 -2.22 2.43
C MET A 16 -0.99 -2.70 2.07
N TYR A 17 -1.86 -1.78 1.68
CA TYR A 17 -3.25 -2.04 1.39
C TYR A 17 -3.54 -1.75 -0.08
N LEU A 18 -4.08 -2.73 -0.80
CA LEU A 18 -4.48 -2.61 -2.19
C LEU A 18 -5.97 -2.27 -2.28
N ASP A 19 -6.30 -1.25 -3.06
CA ASP A 19 -7.69 -1.01 -3.45
C ASP A 19 -8.08 -1.88 -4.67
N LYS A 20 -9.37 -1.83 -5.04
CA LYS A 20 -9.91 -2.51 -6.23
C LYS A 20 -9.28 -2.04 -7.55
N ASN A 21 -8.68 -0.85 -7.58
CA ASN A 21 -7.99 -0.29 -8.74
C ASN A 21 -6.49 -0.60 -8.76
N LYS A 22 -6.02 -1.49 -7.87
CA LYS A 22 -4.61 -1.86 -7.71
C LYS A 22 -3.70 -0.71 -7.27
N ARG A 23 -4.26 0.33 -6.65
CA ARG A 23 -3.52 1.38 -5.98
C ARG A 23 -3.10 0.91 -4.59
N LEU A 24 -1.85 1.16 -4.26
CA LEU A 24 -1.25 0.81 -2.98
C LEU A 24 -1.36 1.98 -2.01
N PHE A 25 -1.85 1.69 -0.82
CA PHE A 25 -2.01 2.62 0.28
C PHE A 25 -1.10 2.19 1.44
N SER A 26 -0.41 3.17 2.02
CA SER A 26 0.14 3.00 3.36
C SER A 26 -1.00 2.95 4.37
N GLU A 27 -0.72 2.48 5.58
CA GLU A 27 -1.66 2.52 6.69
C GLU A 27 -2.21 3.93 6.95
N SER A 28 -1.34 4.94 6.99
CA SER A 28 -1.71 6.34 7.15
C SER A 28 -2.65 6.84 6.05
N LYS A 29 -2.41 6.44 4.79
CA LYS A 29 -3.29 6.84 3.67
C LYS A 29 -4.61 6.11 3.69
N LEU A 30 -4.64 4.85 4.11
CA LEU A 30 -5.88 4.11 4.27
C LEU A 30 -6.74 4.76 5.36
N GLU A 31 -6.13 5.16 6.46
CA GLU A 31 -6.81 5.88 7.53
C GLU A 31 -7.35 7.23 7.04
N ALA A 32 -6.52 8.03 6.37
CA ALA A 32 -6.95 9.29 5.75
C ALA A 32 -8.10 9.08 4.75
N PHE A 33 -8.04 8.03 3.92
CA PHE A 33 -9.09 7.69 2.97
C PHE A 33 -10.42 7.39 3.68
N ARG A 34 -10.40 6.61 4.76
CA ARG A 34 -11.60 6.27 5.54
C ARG A 34 -12.21 7.47 6.24
N VAL A 35 -11.39 8.43 6.68
CA VAL A 35 -11.85 9.68 7.28
C VAL A 35 -12.49 10.59 6.23
N LEU A 36 -11.87 10.71 5.05
CA LEU A 36 -12.35 11.58 3.97
C LEU A 36 -13.56 11.04 3.22
N HIS A 37 -13.71 9.71 3.18
CA HIS A 37 -14.79 9.01 2.47
C HIS A 37 -15.52 8.04 3.41
N PRO A 38 -16.25 8.55 4.42
CA PRO A 38 -17.03 7.70 5.32
C PRO A 38 -18.10 6.88 4.57
N GLU A 39 -18.62 7.40 3.45
CA GLU A 39 -19.52 6.68 2.55
C GLU A 39 -18.87 5.46 1.89
N ALA A 40 -17.54 5.43 1.83
CA ALA A 40 -16.76 4.36 1.25
C ALA A 40 -16.33 3.31 2.29
N ALA A 41 -16.96 3.26 3.47
CA ALA A 41 -16.62 2.31 4.53
C ALA A 41 -16.71 0.82 4.09
N TYR A 42 -17.52 0.52 3.07
CA TYR A 42 -17.66 -0.82 2.49
C TYR A 42 -16.58 -1.16 1.45
N ILE A 43 -15.69 -0.23 1.11
CA ILE A 43 -14.59 -0.50 0.18
C ILE A 43 -13.59 -1.41 0.88
N GLU A 44 -13.48 -2.62 0.37
CA GLU A 44 -12.50 -3.62 0.81
C GLU A 44 -11.11 -3.28 0.28
N PHE A 45 -10.11 -3.47 1.15
CA PHE A 45 -8.70 -3.35 0.81
C PHE A 45 -8.00 -4.68 1.08
N GLU A 46 -7.22 -5.14 0.11
CA GLU A 46 -6.41 -6.35 0.24
C GLU A 46 -5.09 -6.01 0.93
N LYS A 47 -4.77 -6.70 2.03
CA LYS A 47 -3.47 -6.53 2.69
C LYS A 47 -2.40 -7.32 1.92
N VAL A 48 -1.46 -6.60 1.31
CA VAL A 48 -0.31 -7.16 0.60
C VAL A 48 1.00 -6.75 1.26
N MET A 49 2.09 -7.34 0.82
CA MET A 49 3.41 -7.12 1.43
C MET A 49 4.37 -6.61 0.39
N VAL A 50 5.05 -5.53 0.71
CA VAL A 50 5.94 -4.81 -0.20
C VAL A 50 7.32 -4.74 0.45
N CYS A 51 8.37 -4.94 -0.36
CA CYS A 51 9.74 -4.84 0.14
C CYS A 51 10.13 -3.39 0.46
N GLY A 52 11.17 -3.21 1.27
CA GLY A 52 11.65 -1.88 1.65
C GLY A 52 12.00 -1.00 0.45
N MET A 53 12.65 -1.58 -0.56
CA MET A 53 13.04 -0.86 -1.79
C MET A 53 11.82 -0.34 -2.58
N CYS A 54 10.84 -1.20 -2.86
CA CYS A 54 9.65 -0.78 -3.60
C CYS A 54 8.82 0.25 -2.83
N LYS A 55 8.75 0.14 -1.50
CA LYS A 55 8.08 1.17 -0.68
C LYS A 55 8.79 2.52 -0.82
N PHE A 56 10.12 2.53 -0.69
CA PHE A 56 10.92 3.76 -0.82
C PHE A 56 10.74 4.40 -2.21
N GLU A 57 10.82 3.62 -3.29
CA GLU A 57 10.62 4.14 -4.64
C GLU A 57 9.23 4.77 -4.83
N MET A 58 8.19 4.21 -4.21
CA MET A 58 6.85 4.77 -4.26
C MET A 58 6.75 6.11 -3.54
N GLU A 59 7.30 6.20 -2.32
CA GLU A 59 7.30 7.45 -1.54
C GLU A 59 8.07 8.57 -2.26
N VAL A 60 9.19 8.24 -2.92
CA VAL A 60 9.96 9.20 -3.72
C VAL A 60 9.17 9.71 -4.94
N ARG A 61 8.34 8.87 -5.56
CA ARG A 61 7.51 9.28 -6.72
C ARG A 61 6.38 10.22 -6.33
N GLU A 62 5.86 10.12 -5.10
CA GLU A 62 4.77 10.96 -4.62
C GLU A 62 5.24 12.30 -4.06
N ALA A 63 6.52 12.40 -3.72
CA ALA A 63 7.16 13.64 -3.28
C ALA A 63 7.61 14.55 -4.45
N LYS A 64 7.47 14.10 -5.70
CA LYS A 64 7.75 14.85 -6.92
C LYS A 64 6.46 15.33 -7.57
#